data_AF-Q8PCX8-F1
#
_entry.id   AF-Q8PCX8-F1
#
_cell.length_a   1.000
_cell.length_b   1.000
_cell.length_c   1.000
_cell.angle_alpha   90.00
_cell.angle_beta   90.00
_cell.angle_gamma   90.00
#
_symmetry.space_group_name_H-M   'P 1'
#
loop_
_entity.id
_entity.type
_entity.pdbx_description
1 polymer ?
#
loop_
_entity_poly.entity_id
_entity_poly.type
_entity_poly.pdbx_seq_one_letter_code
_entity_poly.pdbx_strand_id
1 'polypeptide(L)'
;MIIGEDNGPQSWDKGRYKGIDHITMVVRDPKHGELKISQSRGSEGVELSSLDTYLERKHAKGVKLYASDPLFEARELLQDRSQSKQQSHDGNTHKPAHAQTAAETSGLLREKAHGAEVLKLQQTLQQLGYKDAKGNELNADGAYGQRTGEAVKAFQRAHGLQEDGVVGGDTLKALKQAEKTPLLSEKTNPDNPLYNQAVSKLEQLGPTAFTDRRALENAAGSLAFEAKVSGLQRIDAVMQSKDGSGLFAVQGQPSDPAHQRIYTDKAAAAERPLEQSSNAVRQEAQSLQTLQVQDQQEQQRTQSRAAV
;
A
#
# COMPACT_ATOMS: atom_id res chain seq x y z
N MET A 1 12.90 -0.18 -12.43
CA MET A 1 12.78 1.16 -11.81
C MET A 1 12.32 2.16 -12.84
N ILE A 2 11.43 3.04 -12.44
CA ILE A 2 10.82 4.11 -13.22
C ILE A 2 11.13 5.42 -12.50
N ILE A 3 11.42 6.47 -13.26
CA ILE A 3 11.62 7.82 -12.74
C ILE A 3 10.60 8.73 -13.40
N GLY A 4 9.73 9.34 -12.59
CA GLY A 4 8.88 10.45 -12.97
C GLY A 4 9.61 11.79 -12.81
N GLU A 5 9.36 12.71 -13.72
CA GLU A 5 10.00 14.02 -13.78
C GLU A 5 8.93 15.10 -13.80
N ASP A 6 9.09 16.10 -12.94
CA ASP A 6 8.34 17.34 -12.95
C ASP A 6 9.30 18.47 -13.35
N ASN A 7 9.17 18.91 -14.60
CA ASN A 7 9.97 19.96 -15.23
C ASN A 7 9.44 21.38 -14.89
N GLY A 8 8.44 21.49 -14.01
CA GLY A 8 7.80 22.74 -13.67
C GLY A 8 6.84 23.27 -14.75
N PRO A 9 6.30 24.50 -14.59
CA PRO A 9 5.28 25.04 -15.47
C PRO A 9 5.80 25.29 -16.90
N GLN A 10 5.27 24.52 -17.85
CA GLN A 10 5.54 24.60 -19.27
C GLN A 10 4.42 25.37 -20.00
N SER A 11 4.73 25.94 -21.17
CA SER A 11 3.78 26.75 -21.95
C SER A 11 2.55 25.96 -22.45
N TRP A 12 2.62 24.61 -22.47
CA TRP A 12 1.54 23.72 -22.85
C TRP A 12 0.64 23.26 -21.67
N ASP A 13 0.88 23.74 -20.46
CA ASP A 13 0.15 23.33 -19.24
C ASP A 13 -1.20 24.00 -19.04
N LYS A 14 -1.71 24.74 -20.03
CA LYS A 14 -3.06 25.32 -19.97
C LYS A 14 -4.11 24.19 -20.01
N GLY A 15 -4.52 23.75 -18.83
CA GLY A 15 -5.61 22.78 -18.62
C GLY A 15 -5.18 21.34 -18.33
N ARG A 16 -3.89 21.08 -18.06
CA ARG A 16 -3.38 19.74 -17.69
C ARG A 16 -2.96 19.66 -16.23
N TYR A 17 -2.90 18.44 -15.70
CA TYR A 17 -2.50 18.14 -14.32
C TYR A 17 -1.10 18.71 -14.03
N LYS A 18 -0.95 19.40 -12.89
CA LYS A 18 0.33 19.91 -12.41
C LYS A 18 1.05 18.80 -11.63
N GLY A 19 2.21 18.36 -12.09
CA GLY A 19 2.98 17.28 -11.47
C GLY A 19 3.90 16.58 -12.49
N ILE A 20 4.11 15.27 -12.32
CA ILE A 20 4.97 14.46 -13.22
C ILE A 20 4.49 14.57 -14.67
N ASP A 21 5.28 15.24 -15.52
CA ASP A 21 5.00 15.47 -16.94
C ASP A 21 5.76 14.50 -17.86
N HIS A 22 6.82 13.88 -17.35
CA HIS A 22 7.62 12.90 -18.09
C HIS A 22 7.95 11.67 -17.25
N ILE A 23 8.05 10.51 -17.89
CA ILE A 23 8.43 9.26 -17.24
C ILE A 23 9.55 8.61 -18.05
N THR A 24 10.62 8.21 -17.38
CA THR A 24 11.74 7.48 -17.97
C THR A 24 11.98 6.16 -17.23
N MET A 25 12.46 5.15 -17.94
CA MET A 25 12.71 3.83 -17.39
C MET A 25 14.21 3.63 -17.16
N VAL A 26 14.56 3.09 -15.99
CA VAL A 26 15.93 2.66 -15.69
C VAL A 26 16.03 1.17 -15.96
N VAL A 27 16.93 0.82 -16.86
CA VAL A 27 17.22 -0.55 -17.27
C VAL A 27 18.63 -0.94 -16.85
N ARG A 28 18.90 -2.25 -16.78
CA ARG A 28 20.25 -2.76 -16.57
C ARG A 28 20.84 -3.14 -17.93
N ASP A 29 22.01 -2.60 -18.27
CA ASP A 29 22.74 -2.99 -19.47
C ASP A 29 23.10 -4.49 -19.37
N PRO A 30 22.70 -5.32 -20.34
CA PRO A 30 22.98 -6.75 -20.30
C PRO A 30 24.48 -7.09 -20.45
N LYS A 31 25.32 -6.20 -20.97
CA LYS A 31 26.75 -6.49 -21.19
C LYS A 31 27.61 -6.25 -19.95
N HIS A 32 27.34 -5.17 -19.22
CA HIS A 32 28.18 -4.73 -18.11
C HIS A 32 27.43 -4.63 -16.78
N GLY A 33 26.10 -4.85 -16.79
CA GLY A 33 25.29 -4.81 -15.59
C GLY A 33 25.05 -3.41 -15.04
N GLU A 34 25.50 -2.36 -15.73
CA GLU A 34 25.33 -0.98 -15.29
C GLU A 34 23.88 -0.52 -15.42
N LEU A 35 23.42 0.34 -14.51
CA LEU A 35 22.11 0.97 -14.66
C LEU A 35 22.19 2.10 -15.69
N LYS A 36 21.28 2.08 -16.65
CA LYS A 36 21.17 3.03 -17.76
C LYS A 36 19.75 3.56 -17.86
N ILE A 37 19.63 4.76 -18.40
CA ILE A 37 18.36 5.38 -18.74
C ILE A 37 17.97 4.97 -20.14
N SER A 38 16.75 4.44 -20.29
CA SER A 38 16.16 4.03 -21.56
C SER A 38 15.13 5.07 -22.00
N GLN A 39 15.42 5.77 -23.09
CA GLN A 39 14.54 6.82 -23.63
C GLN A 39 14.18 6.56 -25.08
N SER A 40 12.90 6.77 -25.40
CA SER A 40 12.41 6.71 -26.76
C SER A 40 12.74 8.01 -27.50
N ARG A 41 13.40 7.89 -28.65
CA ARG A 41 13.67 8.97 -29.60
C ARG A 41 12.85 8.81 -30.88
N GLY A 42 11.52 8.71 -30.74
CA GLY A 42 10.61 8.70 -31.89
C GLY A 42 11.00 7.67 -32.95
N SER A 43 11.41 8.14 -34.14
CA SER A 43 11.82 7.29 -35.28
C SER A 43 13.20 6.64 -35.15
N GLU A 44 14.03 7.07 -34.20
CA GLU A 44 15.41 6.57 -34.00
C GLU A 44 15.47 5.39 -33.02
N GLY A 45 14.34 5.00 -32.43
CA GLY A 45 14.26 3.88 -31.49
C GLY A 45 14.60 4.27 -30.06
N VAL A 46 15.18 3.33 -29.31
CA VAL A 46 15.48 3.49 -27.88
C VAL A 46 16.96 3.75 -27.68
N GLU A 47 17.29 4.87 -27.03
CA GLU A 47 18.64 5.23 -26.65
C GLU A 47 18.89 4.84 -25.19
N LEU A 48 20.08 4.27 -24.93
CA LEU A 48 20.59 4.01 -23.58
C LEU A 48 21.66 5.05 -23.22
N SER A 49 21.47 5.73 -22.09
CA SER A 49 22.43 6.72 -21.59
C SER A 49 22.82 6.45 -20.13
N SER A 50 23.94 7.01 -19.70
CA SER A 50 24.41 6.89 -18.30
C SER A 50 23.37 7.45 -17.34
N LEU A 51 23.01 6.67 -16.31
CA LEU A 51 22.09 7.09 -15.26
C LEU A 51 22.64 8.31 -14.50
N ASP A 52 23.90 8.28 -14.10
CA ASP A 52 24.50 9.36 -13.30
C ASP A 52 24.51 10.68 -14.06
N THR A 53 24.98 10.65 -15.32
CA THR A 53 24.99 11.84 -16.20
C THR A 53 23.58 12.34 -16.49
N TYR A 54 22.58 11.47 -16.47
CA TYR A 54 21.17 11.85 -16.63
C TYR A 54 20.66 12.61 -15.40
N LEU A 55 20.88 12.05 -14.21
CA LEU A 55 20.45 12.62 -12.94
C LEU A 55 21.13 13.97 -12.69
N GLU A 56 22.44 14.07 -12.91
CA GLU A 56 23.20 15.32 -12.78
C GLU A 56 22.64 16.43 -13.68
N ARG A 57 22.33 16.11 -14.94
CA ARG A 57 21.78 17.07 -15.91
C ARG A 57 20.38 17.54 -15.51
N LYS A 58 19.54 16.66 -14.97
CA LYS A 58 18.18 16.98 -14.54
C LYS A 58 18.20 17.81 -13.25
N HIS A 59 19.06 17.45 -12.31
CA HIS A 59 19.31 18.21 -11.10
C HIS A 59 19.83 19.62 -11.42
N ALA A 60 20.80 19.77 -12.34
CA ALA A 60 21.31 21.07 -12.77
C ALA A 60 20.24 21.97 -13.44
N LYS A 61 19.17 21.38 -13.95
CA LYS A 61 18.01 22.10 -14.52
C LYS A 61 16.89 22.35 -13.51
N GLY A 62 17.06 21.94 -12.24
CA GLY A 62 16.04 22.10 -11.20
C GLY A 62 14.82 21.20 -11.37
N VAL A 63 14.93 20.11 -12.16
CA VAL A 63 13.84 19.16 -12.38
C VAL A 63 13.64 18.32 -11.12
N LYS A 64 12.38 18.20 -10.65
CA LYS A 64 12.05 17.32 -9.53
C LYS A 64 11.87 15.90 -10.03
N LEU A 65 12.54 14.95 -9.38
CA LEU A 65 12.55 13.53 -9.77
C LEU A 65 11.89 12.67 -8.71
N TYR A 66 11.06 11.73 -9.15
CA TYR A 66 10.32 10.80 -8.32
C TYR A 66 10.61 9.37 -8.79
N ALA A 67 11.32 8.57 -8.00
CA ALA A 67 11.69 7.22 -8.39
C ALA A 67 10.81 6.17 -7.70
N SER A 68 10.39 5.15 -8.44
CA SER A 68 9.75 3.95 -7.91
C SER A 68 10.29 2.71 -8.62
N ASP A 69 10.50 1.61 -7.90
CA ASP A 69 10.79 0.31 -8.53
C ASP A 69 9.60 -0.63 -8.34
N PRO A 70 8.56 -0.53 -9.19
CA PRO A 70 7.34 -1.32 -9.05
C PRO A 70 7.58 -2.83 -9.24
N LEU A 71 8.77 -3.21 -9.71
CA LEU A 71 9.18 -4.60 -9.90
C LEU A 71 10.26 -5.04 -8.90
N PHE A 72 10.63 -4.23 -7.89
CA PHE A 72 11.67 -4.59 -6.93
C PHE A 72 11.36 -5.93 -6.26
N GLU A 73 10.12 -6.11 -5.81
CA GLU A 73 9.65 -7.35 -5.16
C GLU A 73 9.41 -8.50 -6.17
N ALA A 74 9.16 -8.18 -7.44
CA ALA A 74 8.95 -9.16 -8.51
C ALA A 74 10.24 -9.56 -9.25
N ARG A 75 11.38 -8.94 -8.91
CA ARG A 75 12.64 -9.09 -9.66
C ARG A 75 13.23 -10.50 -9.54
N GLU A 76 13.01 -11.14 -8.40
CA GLU A 76 13.38 -12.54 -8.16
C GLU A 76 12.50 -13.51 -8.97
N LEU A 77 11.20 -13.22 -9.12
CA LEU A 77 10.25 -14.04 -9.89
C LEU A 77 10.55 -14.05 -11.40
N LEU A 78 11.07 -12.95 -11.95
CA LEU A 78 11.43 -12.84 -13.36
C LEU A 78 12.76 -13.53 -13.69
N GLN A 79 13.68 -13.63 -12.73
CA GLN A 79 14.93 -14.37 -12.89
C GLN A 79 14.67 -15.89 -12.87
N ASP A 80 13.77 -16.36 -12.01
CA ASP A 80 13.43 -17.79 -11.87
C ASP A 80 12.66 -18.34 -13.09
N ARG A 81 11.84 -17.50 -13.75
CA ARG A 81 11.21 -17.82 -15.04
C ARG A 81 12.21 -17.98 -16.20
N SER A 82 13.38 -17.35 -16.09
CA SER A 82 14.43 -17.42 -17.10
C SER A 82 15.21 -18.74 -17.01
N GLN A 83 15.33 -19.30 -15.80
CA GLN A 83 15.98 -20.60 -15.56
C GLN A 83 15.03 -21.78 -15.83
N SER A 84 13.76 -21.68 -15.43
CA SER A 84 12.75 -22.74 -15.65
C SER A 84 12.38 -23.00 -17.12
N LYS A 85 12.69 -22.08 -18.04
CA LYS A 85 12.51 -22.28 -19.50
C LYS A 85 13.60 -23.12 -20.17
N GLN A 86 14.70 -23.46 -19.48
CA GLN A 86 15.77 -24.30 -20.06
C GLN A 86 15.65 -25.79 -19.74
N GLN A 87 14.65 -26.22 -18.96
CA GLN A 87 14.62 -27.59 -18.39
C GLN A 87 13.33 -28.39 -18.66
N SER A 88 12.60 -28.09 -19.74
CA SER A 88 11.40 -28.84 -20.13
C SER A 88 11.36 -29.25 -21.60
N HIS A 89 12.26 -30.17 -21.97
CA HIS A 89 12.05 -31.12 -23.06
C HIS A 89 12.54 -32.50 -22.62
N ASP A 90 11.66 -33.30 -22.02
CA ASP A 90 11.36 -34.66 -22.50
C ASP A 90 10.22 -35.29 -21.69
N GLY A 91 9.45 -36.14 -22.37
CA GLY A 91 8.07 -36.46 -22.03
C GLY A 91 7.82 -37.76 -21.25
N ASN A 92 6.63 -37.74 -20.64
CA ASN A 92 5.59 -38.78 -20.65
C ASN A 92 5.59 -39.96 -19.65
N THR A 93 4.36 -40.21 -19.14
CA THR A 93 3.73 -41.45 -18.61
C THR A 93 4.14 -42.06 -17.26
N HIS A 94 3.28 -41.93 -16.23
CA HIS A 94 2.50 -43.05 -15.62
C HIS A 94 1.60 -42.59 -14.44
N LYS A 95 0.41 -43.21 -14.32
CA LYS A 95 -0.58 -43.13 -13.21
C LYS A 95 -0.26 -44.24 -12.14
N PRO A 96 -0.87 -44.31 -10.95
CA PRO A 96 -0.18 -44.05 -9.67
C PRO A 96 -0.19 -45.25 -8.70
N ALA A 97 0.86 -45.42 -7.89
CA ALA A 97 0.77 -46.21 -6.65
C ALA A 97 1.89 -45.87 -5.66
N HIS A 98 1.49 -45.80 -4.38
CA HIS A 98 2.28 -45.73 -3.15
C HIS A 98 2.86 -44.37 -2.72
N ALA A 99 2.05 -43.69 -1.89
CA ALA A 99 2.39 -43.25 -0.54
C ALA A 99 3.90 -43.14 -0.21
N GLN A 100 4.42 -41.92 -0.29
CA GLN A 100 5.21 -41.24 0.74
C GLN A 100 5.81 -39.96 0.14
N THR A 101 5.13 -38.83 0.35
CA THR A 101 5.71 -37.48 0.47
C THR A 101 4.61 -36.55 0.99
N ALA A 102 4.08 -36.92 2.15
CA ALA A 102 3.31 -36.03 3.01
C ALA A 102 4.31 -35.13 3.76
N ALA A 103 4.77 -34.05 3.12
CA ALA A 103 5.59 -33.04 3.79
C ALA A 103 5.62 -31.64 3.13
N GLU A 104 5.09 -31.43 1.91
CA GLU A 104 5.16 -30.11 1.23
C GLU A 104 3.82 -29.59 0.65
N THR A 105 2.68 -30.09 1.15
CA THR A 105 1.33 -29.59 0.77
C THR A 105 0.62 -28.83 1.91
N SER A 106 1.30 -28.58 3.03
CA SER A 106 0.76 -27.77 4.13
C SER A 106 0.84 -26.28 3.82
N GLY A 107 -0.22 -25.71 3.24
CA GLY A 107 -0.40 -24.26 3.27
C GLY A 107 -0.86 -23.59 1.99
N LEU A 108 -1.37 -24.33 1.00
CA LEU A 108 -2.09 -23.74 -0.14
C LEU A 108 -3.60 -23.91 0.05
N LEU A 109 -4.28 -22.86 0.54
CA LEU A 109 -5.75 -22.79 0.52
C LEU A 109 -6.20 -22.04 -0.74
N ARG A 110 -7.09 -22.66 -1.51
CA ARG A 110 -7.66 -22.11 -2.75
C ARG A 110 -9.07 -22.63 -2.94
N GLU A 111 -9.74 -22.16 -3.98
CA GLU A 111 -11.10 -22.55 -4.34
C GLU A 111 -11.31 -24.08 -4.27
N LYS A 112 -12.38 -24.51 -3.60
CA LYS A 112 -12.73 -25.92 -3.25
C LYS A 112 -11.93 -26.56 -2.11
N ALA A 113 -11.09 -25.82 -1.40
CA ALA A 113 -10.53 -26.28 -0.12
C ALA A 113 -11.62 -26.29 0.96
N HIS A 114 -11.57 -27.24 1.89
CA HIS A 114 -12.49 -27.35 3.02
C HIS A 114 -11.75 -27.78 4.29
N GLY A 115 -12.26 -27.40 5.46
CA GLY A 115 -11.77 -27.86 6.77
C GLY A 115 -11.37 -26.74 7.73
N ALA A 116 -10.77 -27.12 8.85
CA ALA A 116 -10.45 -26.22 9.96
C ALA A 116 -9.53 -25.05 9.58
N GLU A 117 -8.60 -25.26 8.65
CA GLU A 117 -7.70 -24.21 8.17
C GLU A 117 -8.44 -23.12 7.37
N VAL A 118 -9.45 -23.51 6.58
CA VAL A 118 -10.31 -22.56 5.86
C VAL A 118 -11.21 -21.80 6.84
N LEU A 119 -11.74 -22.50 7.85
CA LEU A 119 -12.54 -21.87 8.90
C LEU A 119 -11.74 -20.80 9.63
N LYS A 120 -10.50 -21.13 10.03
CA LYS A 120 -9.60 -20.20 10.70
C LYS A 120 -9.27 -19.02 9.80
N LEU A 121 -8.95 -19.25 8.53
CA LEU A 121 -8.72 -18.18 7.56
C LEU A 121 -9.93 -17.23 7.47
N GLN A 122 -11.14 -17.78 7.33
CA GLN A 122 -12.36 -16.99 7.24
C GLN A 122 -12.58 -16.16 8.51
N GLN A 123 -12.35 -16.73 9.70
CA GLN A 123 -12.43 -16.03 10.98
C GLN A 123 -11.39 -14.91 11.09
N THR A 124 -10.14 -15.17 10.71
CA THR A 124 -9.08 -14.15 10.68
C THR A 124 -9.45 -13.02 9.72
N LEU A 125 -9.92 -13.33 8.51
CA LEU A 125 -10.32 -12.30 7.54
C LEU A 125 -11.53 -11.49 8.03
N GLN A 126 -12.51 -12.11 8.67
CA GLN A 126 -13.64 -11.42 9.31
C GLN A 126 -13.19 -10.49 10.44
N GLN A 127 -12.31 -10.99 11.32
CA GLN A 127 -11.75 -10.20 12.41
C GLN A 127 -10.96 -9.01 11.89
N LEU A 128 -10.27 -9.22 10.76
CA LEU A 128 -9.55 -8.19 10.02
C LEU A 128 -10.45 -7.42 9.02
N GLY A 129 -11.77 -7.48 9.16
CA GLY A 129 -12.70 -6.62 8.41
C GLY A 129 -12.81 -6.88 6.90
N TYR A 130 -12.17 -7.92 6.36
CA TYR A 130 -12.19 -8.25 4.93
C TYR A 130 -13.49 -8.94 4.52
N LYS A 131 -14.04 -8.48 3.39
CA LYS A 131 -15.35 -8.88 2.85
C LYS A 131 -15.23 -9.32 1.40
N ASP A 132 -16.32 -9.87 0.87
CA ASP A 132 -16.42 -10.17 -0.56
C ASP A 132 -16.48 -8.89 -1.42
N ALA A 133 -16.43 -9.02 -2.74
CA ALA A 133 -16.38 -7.88 -3.65
C ALA A 133 -17.65 -7.02 -3.64
N LYS A 134 -18.74 -7.53 -3.06
CA LYS A 134 -20.02 -6.84 -2.91
C LYS A 134 -20.18 -6.24 -1.50
N GLY A 135 -19.16 -6.32 -0.65
CA GLY A 135 -19.19 -5.80 0.70
C GLY A 135 -19.97 -6.65 1.70
N ASN A 136 -20.30 -7.90 1.36
CA ASN A 136 -20.95 -8.81 2.30
C ASN A 136 -19.93 -9.54 3.17
N GLU A 137 -20.27 -9.76 4.45
CA GLU A 137 -19.41 -10.48 5.39
C GLU A 137 -19.19 -11.94 4.99
N LEU A 138 -18.00 -12.47 5.21
CA LEU A 138 -17.74 -13.89 5.00
C LEU A 138 -18.66 -14.74 5.87
N ASN A 139 -18.95 -15.96 5.43
CA ASN A 139 -19.50 -16.99 6.31
C ASN A 139 -18.33 -17.90 6.70
N ALA A 140 -18.05 -18.02 8.00
CA ALA A 140 -17.02 -18.92 8.51
C ALA A 140 -17.59 -20.35 8.58
N ASP A 141 -17.76 -20.99 7.43
CA ASP A 141 -18.32 -22.33 7.25
C ASP A 141 -17.26 -23.41 7.00
N GLY A 142 -15.99 -23.02 6.93
CA GLY A 142 -14.89 -23.92 6.63
C GLY A 142 -14.84 -24.36 5.17
N ALA A 143 -15.56 -23.69 4.27
CA ALA A 143 -15.58 -23.96 2.84
C ALA A 143 -15.05 -22.79 2.01
N TYR A 144 -14.01 -23.05 1.21
CA TYR A 144 -13.37 -22.02 0.40
C TYR A 144 -14.16 -21.80 -0.89
N GLY A 145 -15.23 -21.00 -0.78
CA GLY A 145 -16.06 -20.55 -1.89
C GLY A 145 -15.62 -19.20 -2.46
N GLN A 146 -16.35 -18.75 -3.49
CA GLN A 146 -16.10 -17.49 -4.20
C GLN A 146 -15.89 -16.29 -3.24
N ARG A 147 -16.77 -16.15 -2.24
CA ARG A 147 -16.72 -15.03 -1.27
C ARG A 147 -15.41 -15.03 -0.47
N THR A 148 -14.93 -16.22 -0.07
CA THR A 148 -13.64 -16.36 0.62
C THR A 148 -12.49 -15.97 -0.30
N GLY A 149 -12.53 -16.42 -1.56
CA GLY A 149 -11.54 -16.03 -2.57
C GLY A 149 -11.49 -14.53 -2.82
N GLU A 150 -12.64 -13.86 -2.90
CA GLU A 150 -12.74 -12.40 -3.06
C GLU A 150 -12.17 -11.65 -1.85
N ALA A 151 -12.46 -12.10 -0.62
CA ALA A 151 -11.88 -11.49 0.57
C ALA A 151 -10.37 -11.71 0.67
N VAL A 152 -9.86 -12.88 0.27
CA VAL A 152 -8.41 -13.13 0.19
C VAL A 152 -7.75 -12.20 -0.82
N LYS A 153 -8.37 -11.96 -1.99
CA LYS A 153 -7.85 -10.99 -2.96
C LYS A 153 -7.83 -9.57 -2.40
N ALA A 154 -8.89 -9.17 -1.69
CA ALA A 154 -8.95 -7.87 -1.02
C ALA A 154 -7.84 -7.73 0.04
N PHE A 155 -7.58 -8.79 0.81
CA PHE A 155 -6.46 -8.86 1.74
C PHE A 155 -5.12 -8.76 1.02
N GLN A 156 -4.91 -9.57 -0.02
CA GLN A 156 -3.68 -9.58 -0.79
C GLN A 156 -3.38 -8.19 -1.36
N ARG A 157 -4.37 -7.54 -1.98
CA ARG A 157 -4.27 -6.16 -2.47
C ARG A 157 -3.84 -5.18 -1.39
N ALA A 158 -4.50 -5.22 -0.23
CA ALA A 158 -4.24 -4.32 0.88
C ALA A 158 -2.85 -4.51 1.51
N HIS A 159 -2.25 -5.68 1.31
CA HIS A 159 -0.94 -6.05 1.82
C HIS A 159 0.15 -6.09 0.73
N GLY A 160 -0.13 -5.58 -0.48
CA GLY A 160 0.83 -5.53 -1.59
C GLY A 160 1.18 -6.90 -2.19
N LEU A 161 0.36 -7.92 -1.96
CA LEU A 161 0.56 -9.27 -2.46
C LEU A 161 -0.17 -9.49 -3.80
N GLN A 162 0.20 -10.56 -4.51
CA GLN A 162 -0.49 -10.98 -5.73
C GLN A 162 -1.97 -11.32 -5.44
N GLU A 163 -2.91 -10.67 -6.12
CA GLU A 163 -4.37 -10.82 -5.95
C GLU A 163 -4.94 -12.08 -6.65
N ASP A 164 -4.31 -13.23 -6.48
CA ASP A 164 -4.74 -14.48 -7.10
C ASP A 164 -5.83 -15.23 -6.30
N GLY A 165 -6.10 -14.80 -5.06
CA GLY A 165 -7.05 -15.47 -4.17
C GLY A 165 -6.54 -16.81 -3.68
N VAL A 166 -5.22 -17.04 -3.70
CA VAL A 166 -4.56 -18.24 -3.18
C VAL A 166 -3.80 -17.89 -1.90
N VAL A 167 -4.15 -18.58 -0.82
CA VAL A 167 -3.44 -18.44 0.46
C VAL A 167 -2.24 -19.35 0.42
N GLY A 168 -1.09 -18.81 -0.01
CA GLY A 168 0.22 -19.45 0.07
C GLY A 168 1.04 -18.95 1.26
N GLY A 169 2.33 -19.29 1.29
CA GLY A 169 3.23 -18.96 2.41
C GLY A 169 3.30 -17.47 2.75
N ASP A 170 3.34 -16.59 1.76
CA ASP A 170 3.43 -15.14 2.01
C ASP A 170 2.11 -14.55 2.47
N THR A 171 0.97 -15.01 1.91
CA THR A 171 -0.36 -14.67 2.42
C THR A 171 -0.52 -15.08 3.89
N LEU A 172 -0.06 -16.29 4.27
CA LEU A 172 -0.10 -16.76 5.66
C LEU A 172 0.79 -15.94 6.59
N LYS A 173 1.99 -15.56 6.15
CA LYS A 173 2.88 -14.68 6.92
C LYS A 173 2.23 -13.30 7.14
N ALA A 174 1.66 -12.72 6.08
CA ALA A 174 0.98 -11.44 6.15
C ALA A 174 -0.24 -11.48 7.08
N LEU A 175 -1.05 -12.56 7.03
CA LEU A 175 -2.17 -12.78 7.95
C LEU A 175 -1.70 -12.84 9.41
N LYS A 176 -0.67 -13.65 9.70
CA LYS A 176 -0.10 -13.74 11.06
C LYS A 176 0.47 -12.41 11.54
N GLN A 177 1.08 -11.63 10.65
CA GLN A 177 1.58 -10.30 11.00
C GLN A 177 0.42 -9.34 11.27
N ALA A 178 -0.63 -9.37 10.46
CA ALA A 178 -1.82 -8.57 10.66
C ALA A 178 -2.50 -8.89 11.99
N GLU A 179 -2.63 -10.18 12.36
CA GLU A 179 -3.15 -10.63 13.66
C GLU A 179 -2.33 -10.14 14.85
N LYS A 180 -1.01 -9.98 14.68
CA LYS A 180 -0.11 -9.52 15.75
C LYS A 180 -0.05 -8.01 15.89
N THR A 181 -0.52 -7.26 14.89
CA THR A 181 -0.31 -5.83 14.89
C THR A 181 -1.58 -5.11 15.26
N PRO A 182 -1.58 -4.32 16.35
CA PRO A 182 -2.81 -3.81 16.92
C PRO A 182 -3.50 -2.85 15.96
N LEU A 183 -4.82 -2.98 15.84
CA LEU A 183 -5.65 -2.05 15.09
C LEU A 183 -5.64 -0.66 15.72
N LEU A 184 -5.99 0.36 14.95
CA LEU A 184 -6.15 1.73 15.45
C LEU A 184 -7.16 1.84 16.59
N SER A 185 -8.13 0.93 16.67
CA SER A 185 -9.10 0.85 17.76
C SER A 185 -8.54 0.24 19.05
N GLU A 186 -7.40 -0.45 18.99
CA GLU A 186 -6.80 -1.09 20.15
C GLU A 186 -5.94 -0.12 20.96
N LYS A 187 -6.09 -0.15 22.28
CA LYS A 187 -5.34 0.74 23.21
C LYS A 187 -3.82 0.60 23.14
N THR A 188 -3.34 -0.54 22.68
CA THR A 188 -1.92 -0.85 22.50
C THR A 188 -1.33 -0.17 21.26
N ASN A 189 -2.16 0.33 20.35
CA ASN A 189 -1.71 1.07 19.18
C ASN A 189 -1.35 2.52 19.58
N PRO A 190 -0.14 3.01 19.25
CA PRO A 190 0.29 4.36 19.63
C PRO A 190 -0.56 5.47 19.02
N ASP A 191 -1.24 5.20 17.89
CA ASP A 191 -2.12 6.15 17.20
C ASP A 191 -3.59 6.02 17.63
N ASN A 192 -3.90 5.14 18.60
CA ASN A 192 -5.24 4.98 19.17
C ASN A 192 -5.85 6.28 19.72
N PRO A 193 -5.09 7.21 20.37
CA PRO A 193 -5.66 8.47 20.81
C PRO A 193 -6.22 9.33 19.66
N LEU A 194 -5.53 9.37 18.51
CA LEU A 194 -5.97 10.12 17.34
C LEU A 194 -7.21 9.47 16.71
N TYR A 195 -7.25 8.14 16.64
CA TYR A 195 -8.43 7.38 16.24
C TYR A 195 -9.64 7.66 17.14
N ASN A 196 -9.48 7.62 18.47
CA ASN A 196 -10.57 7.87 19.41
C ASN A 196 -11.09 9.32 19.31
N GLN A 197 -10.21 10.29 19.04
CA GLN A 197 -10.63 11.65 18.73
C GLN A 197 -11.49 11.70 17.47
N ALA A 198 -11.08 11.02 16.39
CA ALA A 198 -11.88 10.94 15.17
C ALA A 198 -13.26 10.30 15.44
N VAL A 199 -13.30 9.15 16.14
CA VAL A 199 -14.57 8.48 16.53
C VAL A 199 -15.48 9.44 17.29
N SER A 200 -14.98 10.08 18.34
CA SER A 200 -15.77 10.99 19.18
C SER A 200 -16.33 12.18 18.39
N LYS A 201 -15.57 12.73 17.44
CA LYS A 201 -16.01 13.85 16.61
C LYS A 201 -16.96 13.43 15.52
N LEU A 202 -16.83 12.22 14.98
CA LEU A 202 -17.79 11.66 14.03
C LEU A 202 -19.13 11.34 14.69
N GLU A 203 -19.14 10.86 15.93
CA GLU A 203 -20.37 10.63 16.70
C GLU A 203 -21.18 11.93 16.89
N GLN A 204 -20.49 13.07 17.01
CA GLN A 204 -21.11 14.40 17.14
C GLN A 204 -21.83 14.86 15.86
N LEU A 205 -21.58 14.23 14.72
CA LEU A 205 -22.33 14.49 13.48
C LEU A 205 -23.77 13.95 13.53
N GLY A 206 -24.08 13.12 14.52
CA GLY A 206 -25.40 12.56 14.76
C GLY A 206 -25.58 11.14 14.23
N PRO A 207 -26.64 10.44 14.69
CA PRO A 207 -26.84 9.01 14.44
C PRO A 207 -27.16 8.67 12.99
N THR A 208 -27.57 9.65 12.17
CA THR A 208 -27.86 9.47 10.73
C THR A 208 -26.65 9.77 9.86
N ALA A 209 -25.52 10.18 10.43
CA ALA A 209 -24.33 10.49 9.67
C ALA A 209 -23.71 9.26 9.01
N PHE A 210 -23.85 8.08 9.62
CA PHE A 210 -23.31 6.81 9.12
C PHE A 210 -24.38 5.73 9.16
N THR A 211 -24.30 4.77 8.23
CA THR A 211 -25.25 3.67 8.11
C THR A 211 -25.24 2.75 9.33
N ASP A 212 -24.05 2.45 9.86
CA ASP A 212 -23.84 1.62 11.04
C ASP A 212 -22.59 2.07 11.81
N ARG A 213 -22.37 1.45 12.99
CA ARG A 213 -21.21 1.74 13.83
C ARG A 213 -19.90 1.47 13.11
N ARG A 214 -19.84 0.40 12.32
CA ARG A 214 -18.62 -0.01 11.60
C ARG A 214 -18.24 1.02 10.53
N ALA A 215 -19.19 1.58 9.80
CA ALA A 215 -18.97 2.63 8.82
C ALA A 215 -18.37 3.88 9.48
N LEU A 216 -18.83 4.23 10.69
CA LEU A 216 -18.24 5.31 11.49
C LEU A 216 -16.79 4.98 11.91
N GLU A 217 -16.53 3.77 12.39
CA GLU A 217 -15.20 3.32 12.82
C GLU A 217 -14.20 3.25 11.66
N ASN A 218 -14.63 2.75 10.50
CA ASN A 218 -13.85 2.78 9.26
C ASN A 218 -13.51 4.22 8.85
N ALA A 219 -14.50 5.12 8.89
CA ALA A 219 -14.29 6.53 8.59
C ALA A 219 -13.34 7.20 9.60
N ALA A 220 -13.43 6.84 10.88
CA ALA A 220 -12.52 7.31 11.91
C ALA A 220 -11.08 6.84 11.68
N GLY A 221 -10.90 5.57 11.29
CA GLY A 221 -9.59 5.01 10.93
C GLY A 221 -8.98 5.76 9.74
N SER A 222 -9.77 5.99 8.70
CA SER A 222 -9.34 6.76 7.52
C SER A 222 -8.98 8.20 7.88
N LEU A 223 -9.81 8.88 8.69
CA LEU A 223 -9.52 10.23 9.18
C LEU A 223 -8.25 10.29 10.02
N ALA A 224 -8.01 9.31 10.89
CA ALA A 224 -6.78 9.23 11.69
C ALA A 224 -5.54 9.03 10.80
N PHE A 225 -5.65 8.22 9.75
CA PHE A 225 -4.60 8.07 8.75
C PHE A 225 -4.32 9.39 8.02
N GLU A 226 -5.34 10.02 7.43
CA GLU A 226 -5.22 11.27 6.68
C GLU A 226 -4.69 12.41 7.56
N ALA A 227 -5.15 12.47 8.81
CA ALA A 227 -4.65 13.40 9.81
C ALA A 227 -3.14 13.23 10.03
N LYS A 228 -2.69 11.99 10.24
CA LYS A 228 -1.28 11.68 10.51
C LYS A 228 -0.36 12.01 9.33
N VAL A 229 -0.70 11.58 8.11
CA VAL A 229 0.12 11.85 6.91
C VAL A 229 0.18 13.34 6.58
N SER A 230 -0.84 14.10 6.97
CA SER A 230 -0.89 15.55 6.79
C SER A 230 -0.28 16.33 7.96
N GLY A 231 0.26 15.64 8.96
CA GLY A 231 0.94 16.26 10.11
C GLY A 231 0.04 16.78 11.22
N LEU A 232 -1.27 16.49 11.19
CA LEU A 232 -2.16 16.78 12.33
C LEU A 232 -1.73 15.92 13.53
N GLN A 233 -1.60 16.57 14.69
CA GLN A 233 -1.24 15.93 15.95
C GLN A 233 -2.48 15.55 16.77
N ARG A 234 -3.61 16.18 16.48
CA ARG A 234 -4.92 15.93 17.10
C ARG A 234 -6.06 16.34 16.19
N ILE A 235 -7.27 15.88 16.50
CA ILE A 235 -8.51 16.24 15.81
C ILE A 235 -9.42 16.95 16.81
N ASP A 236 -9.51 18.28 16.68
CA ASP A 236 -10.33 19.13 17.54
C ASP A 236 -11.79 19.20 17.07
N ALA A 237 -12.04 19.05 15.76
CA ALA A 237 -13.37 18.98 15.18
C ALA A 237 -13.41 18.11 13.91
N VAL A 238 -14.59 17.54 13.60
CA VAL A 238 -14.91 16.99 12.28
C VAL A 238 -16.14 17.70 11.74
N MET A 239 -16.07 18.18 10.49
CA MET A 239 -17.16 18.85 9.81
C MET A 239 -17.52 18.11 8.52
N GLN A 240 -18.80 18.08 8.17
CA GLN A 240 -19.25 17.60 6.87
C GLN A 240 -19.24 18.73 5.83
N SER A 241 -18.96 18.39 4.58
CA SER A 241 -19.22 19.28 3.45
C SER A 241 -20.72 19.59 3.33
N LYS A 242 -21.07 20.68 2.63
CA LYS A 242 -22.48 21.11 2.48
C LYS A 242 -23.37 20.07 1.79
N ASP A 243 -22.80 19.30 0.88
CA ASP A 243 -23.43 18.20 0.16
C ASP A 243 -23.34 16.86 0.90
N GLY A 244 -22.66 16.81 2.05
CA GLY A 244 -22.50 15.61 2.88
C GLY A 244 -21.55 14.55 2.33
N SER A 245 -20.92 14.79 1.18
CA SER A 245 -20.00 13.84 0.51
C SER A 245 -18.63 13.76 1.17
N GLY A 246 -18.21 14.81 1.88
CA GLY A 246 -16.88 14.94 2.44
C GLY A 246 -16.85 15.14 3.94
N LEU A 247 -15.75 14.71 4.55
CA LEU A 247 -15.40 14.97 5.95
C LEU A 247 -14.14 15.83 6.02
N PHE A 248 -14.15 16.81 6.91
CA PHE A 248 -13.00 17.65 7.23
C PHE A 248 -12.59 17.42 8.68
N ALA A 249 -11.42 16.81 8.92
CA ALA A 249 -10.80 16.87 10.25
C ALA A 249 -10.07 18.19 10.40
N VAL A 250 -10.24 18.84 11.56
CA VAL A 250 -9.68 20.15 11.88
C VAL A 250 -8.89 20.08 13.17
N GLN A 251 -7.70 20.67 13.17
CA GLN A 251 -6.92 20.99 14.35
C GLN A 251 -6.92 22.51 14.56
N GLY A 252 -7.30 22.95 15.75
CA GLY A 252 -7.57 24.35 16.08
C GLY A 252 -9.06 24.70 16.02
N GLN A 253 -9.38 25.96 16.34
CA GLN A 253 -10.74 26.46 16.20
C GLN A 253 -11.05 26.75 14.72
N PRO A 254 -12.20 26.34 14.17
CA PRO A 254 -12.52 26.60 12.75
C PRO A 254 -12.53 28.09 12.35
N SER A 255 -12.74 28.99 13.31
CA SER A 255 -12.67 30.44 13.13
C SER A 255 -11.25 31.01 13.16
N ASP A 256 -10.27 30.24 13.64
CA ASP A 256 -8.87 30.63 13.67
C ASP A 256 -8.25 30.45 12.27
N PRO A 257 -7.70 31.49 11.63
CA PRO A 257 -7.01 31.36 10.34
C PRO A 257 -5.84 30.37 10.35
N ALA A 258 -5.25 30.09 11.51
CA ALA A 258 -4.15 29.14 11.68
C ALA A 258 -4.62 27.69 11.86
N HIS A 259 -5.92 27.41 11.81
CA HIS A 259 -6.41 26.03 11.86
C HIS A 259 -5.84 25.22 10.71
N GLN A 260 -5.51 23.96 11.00
CA GLN A 260 -5.14 23.00 9.98
C GLN A 260 -6.35 22.12 9.69
N ARG A 261 -6.52 21.74 8.43
CA ARG A 261 -7.60 20.84 8.04
C ARG A 261 -7.15 19.87 6.97
N ILE A 262 -7.75 18.69 7.00
CA ILE A 262 -7.62 17.68 5.96
C ILE A 262 -9.01 17.34 5.44
N TYR A 263 -9.08 16.84 4.21
CA TYR A 263 -10.32 16.41 3.58
C TYR A 263 -10.24 14.91 3.30
N THR A 264 -11.34 14.19 3.53
CA THR A 264 -11.53 12.84 3.01
C THR A 264 -12.93 12.69 2.42
N ASP A 265 -13.04 11.87 1.38
CA ASP A 265 -14.34 11.41 0.89
C ASP A 265 -15.00 10.52 1.96
N LYS A 266 -16.26 10.79 2.29
CA LYS A 266 -16.98 10.13 3.37
C LYS A 266 -17.33 8.68 3.02
N ALA A 267 -17.74 8.43 1.78
CA ALA A 267 -18.17 7.11 1.33
C ALA A 267 -16.97 6.17 1.27
N ALA A 268 -15.89 6.58 0.63
CA ALA A 268 -14.63 5.84 0.58
C ALA A 268 -14.06 5.59 1.99
N ALA A 269 -14.10 6.60 2.87
CA ALA A 269 -13.64 6.46 4.25
C ALA A 269 -14.47 5.43 5.04
N ALA A 270 -15.79 5.42 4.86
CA ALA A 270 -16.69 4.47 5.52
C ALA A 270 -16.53 3.03 5.00
N GLU A 271 -16.12 2.86 3.75
CA GLU A 271 -15.91 1.55 3.11
C GLU A 271 -14.52 0.97 3.36
N ARG A 272 -13.51 1.81 3.65
CA ARG A 272 -12.14 1.38 3.93
C ARG A 272 -12.07 0.65 5.28
N PRO A 273 -11.75 -0.66 5.32
CA PRO A 273 -11.62 -1.40 6.56
C PRO A 273 -10.59 -0.77 7.51
N LEU A 274 -10.88 -0.79 8.81
CA LEU A 274 -10.03 -0.21 9.85
C LEU A 274 -8.60 -0.75 9.80
N GLU A 275 -8.43 -2.01 9.41
CA GLU A 275 -7.16 -2.70 9.23
C GLU A 275 -6.32 -2.05 8.15
N GLN A 276 -6.94 -1.66 7.03
CA GLN A 276 -6.24 -0.98 5.94
C GLN A 276 -5.74 0.40 6.39
N SER A 277 -6.53 1.12 7.18
CA SER A 277 -6.11 2.40 7.76
C SER A 277 -5.02 2.20 8.82
N SER A 278 -5.13 1.15 9.64
CA SER A 278 -4.13 0.79 10.66
C SER A 278 -2.79 0.41 10.06
N ASN A 279 -2.81 -0.35 8.97
CA ASN A 279 -1.60 -0.72 8.23
C ASN A 279 -0.97 0.49 7.55
N ALA A 280 -1.78 1.37 6.94
CA ALA A 280 -1.27 2.57 6.28
C ALA A 280 -0.62 3.56 7.26
N VAL A 281 -1.22 3.78 8.43
CA VAL A 281 -0.64 4.58 9.51
C VAL A 281 0.73 4.05 9.95
N ARG A 282 0.88 2.73 9.99
CA ARG A 282 2.14 2.08 10.37
C ARG A 282 3.21 2.22 9.30
N GLN A 283 2.85 2.02 8.03
CA GLN A 283 3.77 2.19 6.91
C GLN A 283 4.33 3.61 6.90
N GLU A 284 3.48 4.60 7.16
CA GLU A 284 3.92 6.00 7.27
C GLU A 284 4.86 6.23 8.47
N ALA A 285 4.58 5.63 9.63
CA ALA A 285 5.47 5.75 10.77
C ALA A 285 6.87 5.18 10.47
N GLN A 286 6.93 4.06 9.74
CA GLN A 286 8.19 3.41 9.33
C GLN A 286 8.95 4.22 8.28
N SER A 287 8.26 4.81 7.31
CA SER A 287 8.89 5.65 6.27
C SER A 287 9.51 6.90 6.90
N LEU A 288 8.78 7.60 7.76
CA LEU A 288 9.28 8.79 8.46
C LEU A 288 10.50 8.48 9.35
N GLN A 289 10.48 7.33 10.03
CA GLN A 289 11.63 6.91 10.84
C GLN A 289 12.88 6.61 9.98
N THR A 290 12.69 6.02 8.80
CA THR A 290 13.78 5.74 7.86
C THR A 290 14.40 7.03 7.32
N LEU A 291 13.57 8.01 6.96
CA LEU A 291 14.01 9.33 6.50
C LEU A 291 14.81 10.07 7.58
N GLN A 292 14.33 10.05 8.84
CA GLN A 292 15.05 10.68 9.95
C GLN A 292 16.43 10.06 10.21
N VAL A 293 16.56 8.74 10.06
CA VAL A 293 17.85 8.05 10.22
C VAL A 293 18.82 8.45 9.10
N GLN A 294 18.33 8.57 7.86
CA GLN A 294 19.15 9.03 6.73
C GLN A 294 19.63 10.46 6.92
N ASP A 295 18.75 11.39 7.30
CA ASP A 295 19.11 12.79 7.56
C ASP A 295 20.18 12.92 8.64
N GLN A 296 20.07 12.14 9.73
CA GLN A 296 21.08 12.14 10.79
C GLN A 296 22.43 11.61 10.30
N GLN A 297 22.44 10.56 9.50
CA GLN A 297 23.68 10.02 8.93
C GLN A 297 24.33 11.00 7.95
N GLU A 298 23.54 11.74 7.18
CA GLU A 298 24.03 12.72 6.22
C GLU A 298 24.58 13.97 6.93
N GLN A 299 23.93 14.43 8.00
CA GLN A 299 24.46 15.50 8.86
C GLN A 299 25.78 15.10 9.53
N GLN A 300 25.89 13.87 10.06
CA GLN A 300 27.14 13.36 10.64
C GLN A 300 28.25 13.26 9.59
N ARG A 301 27.95 12.82 8.36
CA ARG A 301 28.91 12.81 7.24
C ARG A 301 29.37 14.21 6.86
N THR A 302 28.47 15.18 6.87
CA THR A 302 28.80 16.57 6.51
C THR A 302 29.67 17.23 7.58
N GLN A 303 29.37 17.01 8.86
CA GLN A 303 30.18 17.52 9.97
C GLN A 303 31.58 16.90 10.03
N SER A 304 31.69 15.58 9.83
CA SER A 304 32.99 14.90 9.78
C SER A 304 33.85 15.34 8.59
N ARG A 305 33.23 15.68 7.46
CA ARG A 305 33.94 16.18 6.26
C ARG A 305 34.36 17.66 6.38
N ALA A 306 33.70 18.45 7.22
CA ALA A 306 34.07 19.84 7.49
C ALA A 306 35.16 20.00 8.57
N ALA A 307 35.49 18.92 9.29
CA ALA A 307 36.49 18.90 10.35
C ALA A 307 37.89 18.43 9.88
N VAL A 308 38.08 18.23 8.57
CA VAL A 308 39.34 17.83 7.91
C VAL A 308 39.80 18.96 7.00
#